data_AF-A0A0W8E5U3-F1
#
_entry.id   AF-A0A0W8E5U3-F1
#
_cell.length_a   1.000
_cell.length_b   1.000
_cell.length_c   1.000
_cell.angle_alpha   90.00
_cell.angle_beta   90.00
_cell.angle_gamma   90.00
#
_symmetry.space_group_name_H-M   'P 1'
#
loop_
_entity.id
_entity.type
_entity.pdbx_description
1 polymer ?
#
loop_
_entity_poly.entity_id
_entity_poly.type
_entity_poly.pdbx_seq_one_letter_code
_entity_poly.pdbx_strand_id
1 'polypeptide(L)' 'MIPPSTRDLINIADSKYAVVVAVAKRARDLSEKKKDEDYRLSTMVTEALEDIMGGKVKID' A
#
# COMPACT_ATOMS: atom_id res chain seq x y z
N MET A 1 3.72 14.42 -4.19
CA MET A 1 2.74 13.83 -3.26
C MET A 1 3.37 13.82 -1.87
N ILE A 2 2.68 14.32 -0.85
CA ILE A 2 3.14 14.19 0.54
C ILE A 2 2.61 12.84 1.01
N PRO A 3 3.48 11.87 1.34
CA PRO A 3 3.01 10.59 1.84
C PRO A 3 2.24 10.82 3.16
N PRO A 4 1.20 10.01 3.42
CA PRO A 4 0.44 10.10 4.66
C PRO A 4 1.36 10.00 5.87
N SER A 5 1.00 10.70 6.94
CA SER A 5 1.80 10.61 8.15
C SER A 5 1.69 9.20 8.72
N THR A 6 2.77 8.70 9.33
CA THR A 6 2.75 7.40 10.01
C THR A 6 1.63 7.30 11.04
N ARG A 7 1.23 8.45 11.59
CA ARG A 7 0.16 8.57 12.57
C ARG A 7 -1.22 8.27 11.95
N ASP A 8 -1.46 8.74 10.72
CA ASP A 8 -2.69 8.47 9.99
C ASP A 8 -2.80 6.99 9.64
N LEU A 9 -1.69 6.36 9.24
CA LEU A 9 -1.62 4.93 8.92
C LEU A 9 -1.90 4.02 10.13
N ILE A 10 -1.54 4.45 11.34
CA ILE A 10 -1.81 3.71 12.57
C ILE A 10 -3.29 3.82 12.97
N ASN A 11 -3.97 4.91 12.62
CA ASN A 11 -5.40 5.05 12.95
C ASN A 11 -6.29 4.13 12.10
N ILE A 12 -5.77 3.59 10.99
CA ILE A 12 -6.49 2.70 10.07
C ILE A 12 -6.29 1.22 10.39
N ALA A 13 -5.33 0.88 11.26
CA ALA A 13 -5.02 -0.50 11.61
C ALA A 13 -4.47 -0.63 13.02
N ASP A 14 -4.86 -1.70 13.72
CA ASP A 14 -4.48 -1.95 15.12
C ASP A 14 -2.97 -2.15 15.33
N SER A 15 -2.19 -2.36 14.25
CA SER A 15 -0.76 -2.61 14.32
C SER A 15 0.00 -1.96 13.16
N LYS A 16 1.12 -1.31 13.49
CA LYS A 16 2.11 -0.79 12.52
C LYS A 16 2.58 -1.87 11.54
N TYR A 17 2.73 -3.09 12.02
CA TYR A 17 3.17 -4.22 11.20
C TYR A 17 2.07 -4.69 10.25
N ALA A 18 0.80 -4.62 10.66
CA ALA A 18 -0.33 -4.97 9.81
C ALA A 18 -0.41 -4.05 8.58
N VAL A 19 -0.18 -2.75 8.76
CA VAL A 19 -0.08 -1.79 7.65
C VAL A 19 1.03 -2.19 6.68
N VAL A 20 2.24 -2.46 7.18
CA VAL A 20 3.39 -2.81 6.34
C VAL A 20 3.13 -4.10 5.55
N VAL A 21 2.57 -5.11 6.20
CA VAL A 21 2.25 -6.40 5.56
C VAL A 21 1.16 -6.23 4.50
N ALA A 22 0.11 -5.45 4.79
CA ALA A 22 -0.97 -5.18 3.84
C ALA A 22 -0.46 -4.42 2.61
N VAL A 23 0.35 -3.37 2.81
CA VAL A 23 0.98 -2.60 1.73
C VAL A 23 1.86 -3.51 0.87
N ALA A 24 2.69 -4.34 1.48
CA ALA A 24 3.58 -5.25 0.75
C ALA A 24 2.82 -6.29 -0.09
N LYS A 25 1.75 -6.89 0.48
CA LYS A 25 0.87 -7.81 -0.26
C LYS A 25 0.23 -7.12 -1.46
N ARG A 26 -0.34 -5.92 -1.25
CA ARG A 26 -1.00 -5.16 -2.32
C ARG A 26 -0.03 -4.72 -3.41
N ALA A 27 1.16 -4.23 -3.05
CA ALA A 27 2.18 -3.84 -4.00
C ALA A 27 2.64 -5.03 -4.85
N ARG A 28 2.73 -6.24 -4.26
CA ARG A 28 3.02 -7.47 -4.99
C ARG A 28 1.94 -7.81 -6.00
N ASP A 29 0.67 -7.78 -5.61
CA ASP A 29 -0.45 -8.04 -6.53
C ASP A 29 -0.46 -7.06 -7.72
N LEU A 30 -0.18 -5.78 -7.46
CA LEU A 30 -0.07 -4.76 -8.50
C LEU A 30 1.12 -5.04 -9.43
N SER A 31 2.26 -5.47 -8.86
CA SER A 31 3.46 -5.78 -9.64
C SER A 31 3.27 -7.01 -10.54
N GLU A 32 2.55 -8.03 -10.07
CA GLU A 32 2.27 -9.24 -10.85
C GLU A 32 1.28 -8.97 -12.00
N LYS A 33 0.36 -8.01 -11.83
CA LYS A 33 -0.61 -7.60 -12.87
C LYS A 33 -0.02 -6.70 -13.95
N LYS A 34 0.96 -5.86 -13.63
CA LYS A 34 1.54 -4.87 -14.57
C LYS A 34 2.93 -5.29 -15.09
N LYS A 35 3.15 -6.60 -15.28
CA LYS A 35 4.44 -7.19 -15.69
C LYS A 35 5.01 -6.70 -17.03
N ASP A 36 4.20 -6.06 -17.88
CA ASP A 36 4.56 -5.73 -19.27
C ASP A 36 5.06 -4.30 -19.51
N GLU A 37 4.96 -3.38 -18.54
CA GLU A 37 5.39 -1.99 -18.75
C GLU A 37 6.42 -1.57 -17.71
N ASP A 38 7.35 -0.71 -18.15
CA ASP A 38 8.56 -0.17 -17.50
C ASP A 38 8.26 0.64 -16.22
N TYR A 39 7.57 0.02 -15.26
CA TYR A 39 7.02 0.67 -14.07
C TYR A 39 7.93 0.48 -12.86
N ARG A 40 8.33 1.62 -12.29
CA ARG A 40 9.18 1.68 -11.10
C ARG A 40 8.42 1.11 -9.90
N LEU A 41 9.03 0.16 -9.19
CA LEU A 41 8.52 -0.44 -7.94
C LEU A 41 8.08 0.60 -6.89
N SER A 42 8.74 1.76 -6.86
CA SER A 42 8.36 2.87 -5.97
C SER A 42 6.92 3.33 -6.17
N THR A 43 6.41 3.29 -7.40
CA THR A 43 5.04 3.70 -7.75
C THR A 43 4.00 2.70 -7.22
N MET A 44 4.34 1.41 -7.18
CA MET A 44 3.46 0.33 -6.70
C MET A 44 3.18 0.44 -5.21
N VAL A 45 4.22 0.77 -4.43
CA VAL A 45 4.10 0.93 -2.97
C VAL A 45 3.24 2.17 -2.65
N THR A 46 3.40 3.24 -3.43
CA THR A 46 2.55 4.43 -3.30
C THR A 46 1.10 4.13 -3.64
N GLU A 47 0.82 3.46 -4.76
CA GLU A 47 -0.54 3.05 -5.16
C GLU A 47 -1.17 2.11 -4.13
N ALA A 48 -0.40 1.17 -3.58
CA ALA A 48 -0.85 0.27 -2.52
C ALA A 48 -1.22 1.01 -1.23
N LEU A 49 -0.45 2.04 -0.87
CA LEU A 49 -0.71 2.85 0.31
C LEU A 49 -1.99 3.67 0.13
N GLU A 50 -2.21 4.26 -1.05
CA GLU A 50 -3.44 4.97 -1.38
C GLU A 50 -4.66 4.06 -1.37
N ASP A 51 -4.54 2.83 -1.89
CA ASP A 51 -5.63 1.85 -1.89
C ASP A 51 -6.05 1.46 -0.46
N ILE A 52 -5.08 1.31 0.45
CA ILE A 52 -5.34 1.02 1.86
C ILE A 52 -6.02 2.22 2.55
N MET A 53 -5.50 3.43 2.34
CA MET A 53 -6.09 4.64 2.91
C MET A 53 -7.49 4.92 2.37
N GLY A 54 -7.73 4.61 1.09
CA GLY A 54 -9.04 4.74 0.45
C GLY A 54 -10.03 3.64 0.82
N GLY A 55 -9.65 2.69 1.69
CA GLY A 55 -10.50 1.58 2.13
C GLY A 55 -10.77 0.53 1.05
N LYS A 56 -10.04 0.56 -0.07
CA LYS A 56 -10.14 -0.45 -1.14
C LYS A 56 -9.51 -1.79 -0.74
N VAL A 57 -8.56 -1.75 0.20
CA VAL A 57 -7.91 -2.94 0.78
C VAL A 57 -8.14 -2.91 2.28
N LYS A 58 -8.78 -3.97 2.81
CA LYS A 58 -8.93 -4.15 4.25
C LYS A 58 -7.67 -4.78 4.85
N ILE A 59 -7.30 -4.30 6.02
CA ILE A 59 -6.22 -4.86 6.83
C ILE A 59 -6.87 -5.81 7.83
N ASP A 60 -6.59 -7.10 7.69
CA ASP A 60 -6.94 -8.15 8.66
C ASP A 60 -5.76 -8.46 9.58
#